data_AF-A0A9Q4ENE8-F1
#
_entry.id   AF-A0A9Q4ENE8-F1
#
_cell.length_a   1.000
_cell.length_b   1.000
_cell.length_c   1.000
_cell.angle_alpha   90.00
_cell.angle_beta   90.00
_cell.angle_gamma   90.00
#
_symmetry.space_group_name_H-M   'P 1'
#
loop_
_entity.id
_entity.type
_entity.pdbx_description
1 polymer ?
#
loop_
_entity_poly.entity_id
_entity_poly.type
_entity_poly.pdbx_seq_one_letter_code
_entity_poly.pdbx_strand_id
1 'polypeptide(L)'
;MKLLNNIEPETQSRHKSVFNATWKVHQFDIVMPSETRGKTISLNRLYLRLANSTKVEVQGGFIDSWNGQFTTSLSKGTNGLYEPINEYQDNYLLFDFQGIEIDVPANGILFFKMQWISGSNYRLDTGSSQYTTTYFQNDTLRPGNTSFAIEYRLSMELELQLAHSDDGVSFSEFYNLDISNIPQFRFLKIRAKLKGGGPIIETGASRQTPILSSIKINYDELSIEGRLTDLERLNAINMAKLNFKSNALLKSEKYKLYDMVIDTFEEDSLILINNNDSGNKASLYDKNQGRYIGEGTLETVSEEVSSYCKSIIIDSECEGCEFQYSLDNGINWSVALPGEIIDVSAWSDRQLKIKIDMLTPSSVLTALSYAWA
;
A
#
# COMPACT_ATOMS: atom_id res chain seq x y z
N MET A 1 18.05 28.33 -6.22
CA MET A 1 18.97 28.34 -5.06
C MET A 1 18.67 29.60 -4.30
N LYS A 2 18.25 29.49 -3.03
CA LYS A 2 17.97 30.62 -2.15
C LYS A 2 19.18 30.83 -1.24
N LEU A 3 19.36 32.07 -0.80
CA LEU A 3 20.41 32.47 0.13
C LEU A 3 19.75 33.06 1.38
N LEU A 4 19.96 32.45 2.53
CA LEU A 4 19.72 33.09 3.82
C LEU A 4 20.99 33.87 4.15
N ASN A 5 20.93 35.20 4.12
CA ASN A 5 22.11 36.04 4.29
C ASN A 5 22.02 36.84 5.60
N ASN A 6 22.88 36.50 6.56
CA ASN A 6 23.09 37.20 7.83
C ASN A 6 24.56 37.63 7.98
N ILE A 7 25.25 37.89 6.86
CA ILE A 7 26.68 38.23 6.86
C ILE A 7 26.93 39.72 7.10
N GLU A 8 26.00 40.58 6.66
CA GLU A 8 26.13 42.01 6.87
C GLU A 8 26.01 42.34 8.36
N PRO A 9 26.94 43.15 8.91
CA PRO A 9 26.92 43.49 10.32
C PRO A 9 25.74 44.44 10.63
N GLU A 10 24.80 44.00 11.47
CA GLU A 10 23.69 44.86 11.94
C GLU A 10 24.04 45.62 13.23
N THR A 11 25.11 45.22 13.91
CA THR A 11 25.55 45.90 15.14
C THR A 11 27.00 46.36 15.02
N GLN A 12 27.33 47.46 15.69
CA GLN A 12 28.71 47.91 15.89
C GLN A 12 29.40 47.15 17.04
N SER A 13 28.68 46.22 17.71
CA SER A 13 29.23 45.39 18.77
C SER A 13 30.33 44.50 18.18
N ARG A 14 31.57 44.74 18.60
CA ARG A 14 32.73 43.91 18.21
C ARG A 14 33.02 42.87 19.27
N HIS A 15 31.99 42.31 19.90
CA HIS A 15 32.19 41.22 20.84
C HIS A 15 32.84 40.03 20.11
N LYS A 16 34.00 39.60 20.59
CA LYS A 16 34.83 38.55 20.00
C LYS A 16 34.92 37.38 20.96
N SER A 17 34.41 36.24 20.55
CA SER A 17 34.56 34.98 21.28
C SER A 17 35.69 34.17 20.66
N VAL A 18 36.63 33.69 21.48
CA VAL A 18 37.74 32.84 21.03
C VAL A 18 37.20 31.47 20.62
N PHE A 19 37.57 31.04 19.42
CA PHE A 19 37.37 29.69 18.90
C PHE A 19 38.73 29.00 18.82
N ASN A 20 38.95 27.94 19.61
CA ASN A 20 40.23 27.25 19.65
C ASN A 20 40.09 25.80 20.16
N ALA A 21 41.19 25.06 20.19
CA ALA A 21 41.22 23.68 20.67
C ALA A 21 40.97 23.51 22.19
N THR A 22 40.97 24.58 22.98
CA THR A 22 40.52 24.56 24.39
C THR A 22 39.00 24.60 24.47
N TRP A 23 38.38 25.43 23.63
CA TRP A 23 36.94 25.56 23.49
C TRP A 23 36.46 24.73 22.31
N LYS A 24 36.55 23.40 22.40
CA LYS A 24 36.40 22.54 21.21
C LYS A 24 35.02 22.54 20.57
N VAL A 25 33.96 22.87 21.30
CA VAL A 25 32.58 22.73 20.80
C VAL A 25 31.87 24.07 20.83
N HIS A 26 31.27 24.40 19.70
CA HIS A 26 30.51 25.62 19.47
C HIS A 26 29.17 25.24 18.86
N GLN A 27 28.08 25.83 19.33
CA GLN A 27 26.76 25.59 18.73
C GLN A 27 25.99 26.89 18.54
N PHE A 28 25.16 26.95 17.51
CA PHE A 28 24.40 28.13 17.14
C PHE A 28 22.97 27.73 16.75
N ASP A 29 22.00 28.55 17.12
CA ASP A 29 20.68 28.48 16.53
C ASP A 29 20.66 29.22 15.19
N ILE A 30 19.84 28.75 14.27
CA ILE A 30 19.67 29.33 12.95
C ILE A 30 18.17 29.41 12.73
N VAL A 31 17.66 30.64 12.72
CA VAL A 31 16.25 30.92 12.45
C VAL A 31 16.07 30.92 10.93
N MET A 32 15.39 29.88 10.45
CA MET A 32 15.09 29.71 9.04
C MET A 32 13.87 30.53 8.61
N PRO A 33 13.81 30.96 7.34
CA PRO A 33 12.69 31.74 6.81
C PRO A 33 11.33 31.05 6.99
N SER A 34 10.27 31.83 7.12
CA SER A 34 8.92 31.30 7.34
C SER A 34 8.49 30.29 6.29
N GLU A 35 8.93 30.44 5.04
CA GLU A 35 8.56 29.53 3.96
C GLU A 35 9.20 28.14 4.06
N THR A 36 10.22 27.94 4.90
CA THR A 36 10.89 26.63 5.06
C THR A 36 10.39 25.85 6.26
N ARG A 37 9.62 26.47 7.17
CA ARG A 37 9.18 25.84 8.43
C ARG A 37 8.30 24.62 8.17
N GLY A 38 8.62 23.50 8.83
CA GLY A 38 7.92 22.23 8.64
C GLY A 38 8.15 21.57 7.28
N LYS A 39 9.27 21.88 6.61
CA LYS A 39 9.61 21.35 5.28
C LYS A 39 11.05 20.85 5.24
N THR A 40 11.31 19.93 4.32
CA THR A 40 12.66 19.47 3.99
C THR A 40 13.35 20.46 3.05
N ILE A 41 14.61 20.75 3.34
CA ILE A 41 15.47 21.57 2.49
C ILE A 41 16.71 20.76 2.08
N SER A 42 17.21 21.03 0.88
CA SER A 42 18.54 20.62 0.44
C SER A 42 19.53 21.75 0.75
N LEU A 43 20.44 21.48 1.68
CA LEU A 43 21.45 22.42 2.15
C LEU A 43 22.76 22.20 1.41
N ASN A 44 23.25 23.24 0.73
CA ASN A 44 24.44 23.14 -0.11
C ASN A 44 25.67 23.64 0.63
N ARG A 45 25.63 24.89 1.12
CA ARG A 45 26.78 25.52 1.76
C ARG A 45 26.36 26.33 2.97
N LEU A 46 27.20 26.33 4.00
CA LEU A 46 27.12 27.26 5.11
C LEU A 46 28.43 28.03 5.20
N TYR A 47 28.32 29.35 5.28
CA TYR A 47 29.42 30.28 5.47
C TYR A 47 29.31 30.88 6.85
N LEU A 48 30.40 30.83 7.61
CA LEU A 48 30.48 31.44 8.95
C LEU A 48 31.57 32.51 8.95
N ARG A 49 31.23 33.74 9.33
CA ARG A 49 32.18 34.85 9.37
C ARG A 49 33.13 34.74 10.57
N LEU A 50 34.43 34.89 10.32
CA LEU A 50 35.51 34.93 11.31
C LEU A 50 36.19 36.30 11.34
N ALA A 51 36.84 36.63 12.46
CA ALA A 51 37.50 37.93 12.63
C ALA A 51 38.89 38.03 11.98
N ASN A 52 39.62 36.91 11.87
CA ASN A 52 41.02 36.88 11.44
C ASN A 52 41.24 35.86 10.30
N SER A 53 42.36 35.99 9.59
CA SER A 53 42.75 35.10 8.46
C SER A 53 43.51 33.84 8.86
N THR A 54 43.59 33.54 10.16
CA THR A 54 44.30 32.37 10.65
C THR A 54 43.67 31.10 10.11
N LYS A 55 44.51 30.22 9.53
CA LYS A 55 44.11 28.87 9.11
C LYS A 55 43.71 28.04 10.32
N VAL A 56 42.55 27.43 10.24
CA VAL A 56 41.98 26.59 11.30
C VAL A 56 41.48 25.30 10.68
N GLU A 57 41.39 24.27 11.51
CA GLU A 57 40.76 23.01 11.13
C GLU A 57 39.55 22.78 12.01
N VAL A 58 38.39 22.66 11.37
CA VAL A 58 37.11 22.50 12.04
C VAL A 58 36.25 21.52 11.26
N GLN A 59 35.28 20.94 11.94
CA GLN A 59 34.20 20.17 11.32
C GLN A 59 32.87 20.57 11.93
N GLY A 60 31.78 20.45 11.19
CA GLY A 60 30.46 20.85 11.68
C GLY A 60 29.32 20.12 11.00
N GLY A 61 28.19 20.09 11.68
CA GLY A 61 26.96 19.45 11.22
C GLY A 61 25.76 19.95 12.01
N PHE A 62 24.57 19.59 11.57
CA PHE A 62 23.33 19.97 12.25
C PHE A 62 22.99 18.97 13.35
N ILE A 63 22.32 19.45 14.40
CA ILE A 63 21.87 18.67 15.55
C ILE A 63 20.37 18.94 15.79
N ASP A 64 19.70 18.02 16.48
CA ASP A 64 18.25 18.12 16.76
C ASP A 64 17.89 19.09 17.91
N SER A 65 18.85 19.42 18.76
CA SER A 65 18.68 20.23 19.97
C SER A 65 20.05 20.67 20.52
N TRP A 66 20.11 21.63 21.44
CA TRP A 66 21.37 22.10 22.06
C TRP A 66 22.22 20.99 22.71
N ASN A 67 21.59 19.92 23.19
CA ASN A 67 22.28 18.75 23.76
C ASN A 67 22.21 17.52 22.85
N GLY A 68 21.85 17.76 21.59
CA GLY A 68 21.52 16.77 20.58
C GLY A 68 22.72 16.06 19.98
N GLN A 69 22.41 14.97 19.29
CA GLN A 69 23.35 14.29 18.40
C GLN A 69 23.29 14.92 17.00
N PHE A 70 24.33 14.65 16.21
CA PHE A 70 24.35 15.08 14.82
C PHE A 70 23.27 14.36 14.02
N THR A 71 22.43 15.13 13.33
CA THR A 71 21.44 14.65 12.37
C THR A 71 22.00 14.58 10.96
N THR A 72 23.20 15.14 10.74
CA THR A 72 23.90 15.15 9.45
C THR A 72 25.31 14.59 9.58
N SER A 73 25.88 14.13 8.48
CA SER A 73 27.32 13.90 8.39
C SER A 73 28.09 15.20 8.67
N LEU A 74 29.28 15.07 9.26
CA LEU A 74 30.17 16.19 9.52
C LEU A 74 30.82 16.67 8.23
N SER A 75 30.66 17.95 7.93
CA SER A 75 31.39 18.63 6.86
C SER A 75 32.65 19.28 7.42
N LYS A 76 33.77 19.16 6.70
CA LYS A 76 35.00 19.86 7.04
C LYS A 76 34.84 21.35 6.73
N GLY A 77 35.09 22.20 7.72
CA GLY A 77 35.17 23.64 7.50
C GLY A 77 36.54 24.01 6.94
N THR A 78 36.54 24.67 5.79
CA THR A 78 37.77 25.22 5.19
C THR A 78 37.71 26.75 5.18
N ASN A 79 38.86 27.41 5.31
CA ASN A 79 38.92 28.86 5.10
C ASN A 79 38.64 29.12 3.61
N GLY A 80 37.44 29.61 3.33
CA GLY A 80 36.99 29.96 1.99
C GLY A 80 36.89 31.48 1.85
N LEU A 81 36.97 31.95 0.60
CA LEU A 81 36.46 33.27 0.25
C LEU A 81 34.95 33.15 0.13
N TYR A 82 34.22 33.97 0.89
CA TYR A 82 32.86 34.31 0.55
C TYR A 82 32.96 35.59 -0.27
N GLU A 83 32.40 35.61 -1.48
CA GLU A 83 32.23 36.83 -2.25
C GLU A 83 30.82 37.36 -1.97
N PRO A 84 30.61 38.21 -0.94
CA PRO A 84 29.36 38.95 -0.85
C PRO A 84 29.27 39.91 -2.03
N ILE A 85 28.05 40.35 -2.32
CA ILE A 85 27.73 41.32 -3.37
C ILE A 85 28.46 42.68 -3.14
N ASN A 86 29.14 42.89 -2.00
CA ASN A 86 29.84 44.13 -1.61
C ASN A 86 31.22 43.91 -0.92
N GLU A 87 32.08 44.93 -0.98
CA GLU A 87 33.55 45.00 -0.83
C GLU A 87 34.24 44.57 0.50
N TYR A 88 33.66 43.71 1.34
CA TYR A 88 34.32 43.28 2.60
C TYR A 88 35.18 42.02 2.42
N GLN A 89 36.52 42.17 2.51
CA GLN A 89 37.48 41.05 2.57
C GLN A 89 37.53 40.40 3.96
N ASP A 90 36.42 39.84 4.44
CA ASP A 90 36.42 39.05 5.68
C ASP A 90 36.82 37.58 5.41
N ASN A 91 37.19 36.87 6.47
CA ASN A 91 37.51 35.44 6.40
C ASN A 91 36.29 34.61 6.78
N TYR A 92 36.06 33.52 6.05
CA TYR A 92 34.88 32.69 6.24
C TYR A 92 35.26 31.22 6.38
N LEU A 93 34.56 30.52 7.26
CA LEU A 93 34.52 29.06 7.22
C LEU A 93 33.42 28.62 6.29
N LEU A 94 33.81 27.91 5.23
CA LEU A 94 32.89 27.23 4.34
C LEU A 94 32.75 25.78 4.79
N PHE A 95 31.50 25.38 5.06
CA PHE A 95 31.07 24.00 5.17
C PHE A 95 30.30 23.63 3.90
N ASP A 96 30.84 22.70 3.13
CA ASP A 96 30.18 22.17 1.94
C ASP A 96 29.43 20.89 2.33
N PHE A 97 28.10 20.94 2.21
CA PHE A 97 27.22 19.82 2.52
C PHE A 97 26.69 19.15 1.27
N GLN A 98 27.07 19.59 0.07
CA GLN A 98 26.77 18.90 -1.19
C GLN A 98 25.27 18.58 -1.41
N GLY A 99 24.38 19.37 -0.82
CA GLY A 99 22.94 19.22 -1.00
C GLY A 99 22.26 18.24 -0.05
N ILE A 100 22.86 17.91 1.12
CA ILE A 100 22.19 17.06 2.12
C ILE A 100 20.77 17.55 2.44
N GLU A 101 19.88 16.60 2.70
CA GLU A 101 18.51 16.89 3.10
C GLU A 101 18.38 17.04 4.61
N ILE A 102 17.66 18.08 5.04
CA ILE A 102 17.41 18.38 6.44
C ILE A 102 15.96 18.83 6.59
N ASP A 103 15.28 18.28 7.59
CA ASP A 103 13.95 18.74 7.98
C ASP A 103 14.05 19.99 8.85
N VAL A 104 13.41 21.07 8.41
CA VAL A 104 13.27 22.28 9.21
C VAL A 104 12.07 22.10 10.15
N PRO A 105 12.26 22.16 11.48
CA PRO A 105 11.15 22.00 12.42
C PRO A 105 10.09 23.09 12.24
N ALA A 106 8.87 22.84 12.75
CA ALA A 106 7.75 23.77 12.60
C ALA A 106 8.02 25.16 13.23
N ASN A 107 8.86 25.23 14.27
CA ASN A 107 9.30 26.49 14.86
C ASN A 107 10.34 27.24 14.00
N GLY A 108 10.89 26.61 12.97
CA GLY A 108 11.87 27.18 12.06
C GLY A 108 13.31 27.23 12.57
N ILE A 109 13.63 26.57 13.68
CA ILE A 109 14.96 26.66 14.30
C ILE A 109 15.78 25.42 13.95
N LEU A 110 16.92 25.62 13.31
CA LEU A 110 17.98 24.62 13.16
C LEU A 110 19.10 24.88 14.16
N PHE A 111 19.77 23.83 14.62
CA PHE A 111 20.95 23.94 15.46
C PHE A 111 22.18 23.47 14.68
N PHE A 112 23.20 24.30 14.60
CA PHE A 112 24.46 23.97 13.96
C PHE A 112 25.56 23.81 15.01
N LYS A 113 26.23 22.66 15.01
CA LYS A 113 27.32 22.34 15.93
C LYS A 113 28.63 22.22 15.17
N MET A 114 29.62 22.90 15.70
CA MET A 114 30.99 22.86 15.23
C MET A 114 31.92 22.26 16.27
N GLN A 115 32.89 21.52 15.79
CA GLN A 115 34.00 20.96 16.54
C GLN A 115 35.31 21.51 16.00
N TRP A 116 36.07 22.14 16.89
CA TRP A 116 37.36 22.72 16.61
C TRP A 116 38.46 21.67 16.79
N ILE A 117 39.26 21.46 15.74
CA ILE A 117 40.31 20.43 15.70
C ILE A 117 41.68 21.07 15.97
N SER A 118 42.02 22.14 15.24
CA SER A 118 43.30 22.84 15.41
C SER A 118 43.25 24.32 15.00
N GLY A 119 44.25 25.09 15.44
CA GLY A 119 44.33 26.54 15.23
C GLY A 119 43.48 27.35 16.22
N SER A 120 43.45 28.67 16.03
CA SER A 120 42.65 29.60 16.83
C SER A 120 42.15 30.74 15.97
N ASN A 121 40.89 31.15 16.17
CA ASN A 121 40.32 32.33 15.54
C ASN A 121 39.29 32.97 16.48
N TYR A 122 38.63 34.03 16.03
CA TYR A 122 37.57 34.67 16.79
C TYR A 122 36.29 34.68 15.97
N ARG A 123 35.18 34.41 16.66
CA ARG A 123 33.85 34.74 16.16
C ARG A 123 33.68 36.25 16.08
N LEU A 124 32.98 36.71 15.04
CA LEU A 124 32.38 38.04 15.02
C LEU A 124 30.90 37.93 15.38
N ASP A 125 30.52 38.65 16.43
CA ASP A 125 29.16 38.75 16.95
C ASP A 125 28.45 39.97 16.34
N THR A 126 28.29 39.95 15.02
CA THR A 126 27.82 41.10 14.25
C THR A 126 26.49 40.86 13.53
N GLY A 127 25.94 39.65 13.62
CA GLY A 127 24.71 39.27 12.91
C GLY A 127 23.45 39.91 13.49
N SER A 128 22.35 39.74 12.76
CA SER A 128 21.01 40.09 13.21
C SER A 128 20.48 39.13 14.26
N SER A 129 19.78 39.67 15.25
CA SER A 129 18.95 38.87 16.18
C SER A 129 17.74 38.22 15.49
N GLN A 130 17.46 38.55 14.23
CA GLN A 130 16.41 37.88 13.44
C GLN A 130 16.80 36.47 12.99
N TYR A 131 18.10 36.17 12.92
CA TYR A 131 18.63 34.95 12.30
C TYR A 131 19.41 34.05 13.27
N THR A 132 19.99 34.62 14.31
CA THR A 132 20.70 33.94 15.40
C THR A 132 20.37 34.65 16.70
N THR A 133 20.04 33.91 17.76
CA THR A 133 19.71 34.52 19.06
C THR A 133 20.64 34.05 20.17
N THR A 134 21.21 32.85 20.02
CA THR A 134 21.94 32.20 21.10
C THR A 134 23.13 31.40 20.58
N TYR A 135 24.14 31.29 21.43
CA TYR A 135 25.34 30.54 21.16
C TYR A 135 25.74 29.74 22.39
N PHE A 136 26.18 28.51 22.17
CA PHE A 136 26.62 27.61 23.23
C PHE A 136 28.13 27.39 23.18
N GLN A 137 28.80 27.65 24.31
CA GLN A 137 30.22 27.39 24.53
C GLN A 137 30.41 26.70 25.87
N ASN A 138 31.10 25.56 25.89
CA ASN A 138 31.51 24.90 27.14
C ASN A 138 30.35 24.77 28.14
N ASP A 139 29.28 24.15 27.68
CA ASP A 139 28.09 23.87 28.48
C ASP A 139 27.34 25.11 29.02
N THR A 140 27.62 26.28 28.45
CA THR A 140 27.02 27.55 28.85
C THR A 140 26.37 28.24 27.64
N LEU A 141 25.10 28.58 27.79
CA LEU A 141 24.35 29.40 26.83
C LEU A 141 24.72 30.87 27.01
N ARG A 142 25.06 31.55 25.92
CA ARG A 142 25.44 32.96 25.89
C ARG A 142 24.66 33.69 24.80
N PRO A 143 24.24 34.95 25.04
CA PRO A 143 23.72 35.78 23.96
C PRO A 143 24.82 36.03 22.93
N GLY A 144 24.43 36.06 21.65
CA GLY A 144 25.33 36.40 20.56
C GLY A 144 24.72 36.06 19.21
N ASN A 145 24.80 37.02 18.30
CA ASN A 145 24.30 37.00 16.95
C ASN A 145 25.47 36.70 16.00
N THR A 146 25.70 35.42 15.75
CA THR A 146 26.70 34.97 14.79
C THR A 146 26.33 35.41 13.37
N SER A 147 27.28 35.96 12.61
CA SER A 147 27.10 36.26 11.18
C SER A 147 27.37 35.03 10.31
N PHE A 148 26.40 34.65 9.48
CA PHE A 148 26.48 33.47 8.62
C PHE A 148 25.66 33.64 7.32
N ALA A 149 25.93 32.81 6.31
CA ALA A 149 25.02 32.65 5.19
C ALA A 149 24.81 31.17 4.85
N ILE A 150 23.61 30.83 4.38
CA ILE A 150 23.24 29.46 4.01
C ILE A 150 22.69 29.45 2.59
N GLU A 151 23.30 28.64 1.75
CA GLU A 151 22.78 28.30 0.43
C GLU A 151 21.88 27.06 0.56
N TYR A 152 20.59 27.23 0.27
CA TYR A 152 19.61 26.15 0.39
C TYR A 152 18.61 26.14 -0.76
N ARG A 153 17.89 25.03 -0.90
CA ARG A 153 16.74 24.87 -1.79
C ARG A 153 15.63 24.16 -1.03
N LEU A 154 14.38 24.52 -1.27
CA LEU A 154 13.26 23.67 -0.84
C LEU A 154 13.37 22.35 -1.60
N SER A 155 13.41 21.23 -0.89
CA SER A 155 13.27 19.93 -1.55
C SER A 155 11.84 19.83 -2.08
N MET A 156 11.72 19.50 -3.36
CA MET A 156 10.45 19.17 -4.00
C MET A 156 10.50 17.69 -4.33
N GLU A 157 9.57 16.93 -3.77
CA GLU A 157 9.40 15.52 -4.09
C GLU A 157 8.26 15.35 -5.09
N LEU A 158 8.42 14.39 -6.00
CA LEU A 158 7.36 13.97 -6.89
C LEU A 158 6.64 12.78 -6.26
N GLU A 159 5.39 12.98 -5.85
CA GLU A 159 4.54 11.95 -5.28
C GLU A 159 3.63 11.38 -6.39
N LEU A 160 3.69 10.07 -6.60
CA LEU A 160 2.79 9.37 -7.51
C LEU A 160 1.54 8.95 -6.76
N GLN A 161 0.38 9.26 -7.34
CA GLN A 161 -0.92 8.91 -6.79
C GLN A 161 -1.73 8.14 -7.83
N LEU A 162 -2.56 7.24 -7.33
CA LEU A 162 -3.39 6.34 -8.13
C LEU A 162 -4.87 6.58 -7.86
N ALA A 163 -5.69 6.36 -8.87
CA ALA A 163 -7.13 6.20 -8.76
C ALA A 163 -7.51 4.94 -9.54
N HIS A 164 -8.47 4.17 -9.05
CA HIS A 164 -8.90 2.91 -9.69
C HIS A 164 -10.37 2.98 -10.11
N SER A 165 -10.76 2.09 -11.00
CA SER A 165 -12.12 1.94 -11.49
C SER A 165 -12.40 0.49 -11.90
N ASP A 166 -13.62 0.02 -11.67
CA ASP A 166 -14.09 -1.31 -12.08
C ASP A 166 -14.81 -1.26 -13.45
N ASP A 167 -15.41 -0.12 -13.78
CA ASP A 167 -16.23 0.12 -14.98
C ASP A 167 -15.49 0.91 -16.08
N GLY A 168 -14.33 1.49 -15.77
CA GLY A 168 -13.53 2.34 -16.66
C GLY A 168 -14.06 3.77 -16.81
N VAL A 169 -15.14 4.13 -16.12
CA VAL A 169 -15.82 5.44 -16.22
C VAL A 169 -15.75 6.19 -14.90
N SER A 170 -16.09 5.52 -13.80
CA SER A 170 -16.16 6.07 -12.45
C SER A 170 -14.88 5.70 -11.69
N PHE A 171 -14.05 6.71 -11.40
CA PHE A 171 -12.80 6.51 -10.68
C PHE A 171 -12.92 6.94 -9.23
N SER A 172 -12.23 6.22 -8.35
CA SER A 172 -12.05 6.61 -6.95
C SER A 172 -11.23 7.89 -6.82
N GLU A 173 -11.23 8.47 -5.62
CA GLU A 173 -10.33 9.58 -5.30
C GLU A 173 -8.86 9.12 -5.37
N PHE A 174 -7.98 10.06 -5.71
CA PHE A 174 -6.56 9.77 -5.79
C PHE A 174 -5.95 9.52 -4.41
N TYR A 175 -5.27 8.39 -4.25
CA TYR A 175 -4.55 8.01 -3.03
C TYR A 175 -3.09 7.70 -3.32
N ASN A 176 -2.27 7.70 -2.26
CA ASN A 176 -0.85 7.36 -2.35
C ASN A 176 -0.69 5.85 -2.55
N LEU A 177 0.16 5.46 -3.50
CA LEU A 177 0.44 4.04 -3.74
C LEU A 177 1.19 3.46 -2.53
N ASP A 178 0.56 2.50 -1.85
CA ASP A 178 1.23 1.64 -0.89
C ASP A 178 1.81 0.43 -1.63
N ILE A 179 3.13 0.39 -1.73
CA ILE A 179 3.86 -0.66 -2.44
C ILE A 179 3.84 -1.98 -1.64
N SER A 180 3.51 -1.94 -0.35
CA SER A 180 3.43 -3.12 0.50
C SER A 180 2.09 -3.88 0.37
N ASN A 181 1.09 -3.24 -0.25
CA ASN A 181 -0.20 -3.85 -0.55
C ASN A 181 -0.71 -3.29 -1.89
N ILE A 182 -0.47 -4.04 -2.98
CA ILE A 182 -0.86 -3.64 -4.33
C ILE A 182 -2.15 -4.38 -4.72
N PRO A 183 -3.33 -3.77 -4.52
CA PRO A 183 -4.58 -4.34 -5.00
C PRO A 183 -4.59 -4.42 -6.53
N GLN A 184 -5.16 -5.50 -7.06
CA GLN A 184 -5.37 -5.68 -8.48
C GLN A 184 -6.60 -4.89 -8.92
N PHE A 185 -6.44 -3.99 -9.90
CA PHE A 185 -7.53 -3.20 -10.45
C PHE A 185 -7.60 -3.32 -11.97
N ARG A 186 -8.82 -3.28 -12.51
CA ARG A 186 -9.07 -3.42 -13.94
C ARG A 186 -8.69 -2.16 -14.72
N PHE A 187 -8.95 -0.98 -14.16
CA PHE A 187 -8.58 0.30 -14.75
C PHE A 187 -7.88 1.18 -13.73
N LEU A 188 -6.79 1.82 -14.15
CA LEU A 188 -5.92 2.66 -13.31
C LEU A 188 -5.72 4.03 -13.95
N LYS A 189 -5.81 5.08 -13.15
CA LYS A 189 -5.35 6.44 -13.47
C LYS A 189 -4.17 6.78 -12.57
N ILE A 190 -3.12 7.32 -13.18
CA ILE A 190 -1.90 7.75 -12.48
C ILE A 190 -1.79 9.26 -12.59
N ARG A 191 -1.47 9.92 -11.47
CA ARG A 191 -1.06 11.33 -11.48
C ARG A 191 0.23 11.51 -10.71
N ALA A 192 1.07 12.43 -11.17
CA ALA A 192 2.21 12.92 -10.43
C ALA A 192 1.85 14.27 -9.79
N LYS A 193 2.10 14.42 -8.49
CA LYS A 193 1.93 15.67 -7.76
C LYS A 193 3.27 16.10 -7.18
N LEU A 194 3.55 17.40 -7.24
CA LEU A 194 4.68 17.98 -6.52
C LEU A 194 4.30 18.18 -5.05
N LYS A 195 5.08 17.58 -4.16
CA LYS A 195 5.00 17.73 -2.72
C LYS A 195 6.19 18.58 -2.28
N GLY A 196 5.93 19.65 -1.53
CA GLY A 196 6.93 20.64 -1.15
C GLY A 196 6.71 21.98 -1.85
N GLY A 197 6.26 22.95 -1.06
CA GLY A 197 5.73 24.23 -1.51
C GLY A 197 4.61 24.59 -0.55
N GLY A 198 4.63 25.80 0.03
CA GLY A 198 3.59 26.17 1.00
C GLY A 198 2.22 26.27 0.31
N PRO A 199 1.16 26.65 1.05
CA PRO A 199 -0.15 26.98 0.47
C PRO A 199 -0.08 28.14 -0.56
N ILE A 200 1.05 28.81 -0.66
CA ILE A 200 1.34 29.87 -1.61
C ILE A 200 2.45 29.36 -2.53
N ILE A 201 2.07 28.86 -3.71
CA ILE A 201 2.98 28.76 -4.85
C ILE A 201 3.05 30.18 -5.44
N GLU A 202 3.71 31.08 -4.72
CA GLU A 202 4.27 32.24 -5.40
C GLU A 202 5.31 31.68 -6.37
N THR A 203 5.23 32.15 -7.61
CA THR A 203 6.06 31.80 -8.77
C THR A 203 7.55 32.11 -8.52
N GLY A 204 8.15 31.46 -7.53
CA GLY A 204 9.58 31.39 -7.33
C GLY A 204 10.10 30.35 -8.30
N ALA A 205 10.66 30.81 -9.41
CA ALA A 205 11.29 29.98 -10.42
C ALA A 205 12.29 28.98 -9.79
N SER A 206 11.84 27.74 -9.59
CA SER A 206 12.78 26.62 -9.46
C SER A 206 13.48 26.50 -10.81
N ARG A 207 14.80 26.76 -10.86
CA ARG A 207 15.60 26.58 -12.09
C ARG A 207 15.82 25.10 -12.45
N GLN A 208 15.32 24.17 -11.64
CA GLN A 208 15.23 22.76 -12.01
C GLN A 208 13.79 22.31 -11.77
N THR A 209 13.03 22.24 -12.85
CA THR A 209 11.78 21.47 -12.88
C THR A 209 12.15 20.02 -12.62
N PRO A 210 11.60 19.36 -11.60
CA PRO A 210 11.78 17.91 -11.44
C PRO A 210 11.32 17.22 -12.72
N ILE A 211 12.22 16.43 -13.31
CA ILE A 211 11.98 15.72 -14.58
C ILE A 211 11.54 14.31 -14.21
N LEU A 212 10.30 13.96 -14.56
CA LEU A 212 9.85 12.58 -14.56
C LEU A 212 10.29 11.94 -15.88
N SER A 213 11.39 11.19 -15.85
CA SER A 213 12.02 10.62 -17.04
C SER A 213 11.16 9.55 -17.72
N SER A 214 10.51 8.70 -16.94
CA SER A 214 9.56 7.69 -17.42
C SER A 214 8.76 7.11 -16.25
N ILE A 215 7.54 6.62 -16.56
CA ILE A 215 6.81 5.69 -15.70
C ILE A 215 6.78 4.37 -16.46
N LYS A 216 7.39 3.32 -15.90
CA LYS A 216 7.29 1.97 -16.46
C LYS A 216 6.19 1.22 -15.73
N ILE A 217 5.14 0.87 -16.45
CA ILE A 217 4.06 0.01 -15.96
C ILE A 217 4.32 -1.38 -16.56
N ASN A 218 4.65 -2.33 -15.70
CA ASN A 218 4.62 -3.74 -16.08
C ASN A 218 3.25 -4.27 -15.69
N TYR A 219 2.52 -4.83 -16.64
CA TYR A 219 1.30 -5.58 -16.38
C TYR A 219 1.51 -6.99 -16.91
N ASP A 220 1.01 -7.99 -16.19
CA ASP A 220 0.90 -9.33 -16.73
C ASP A 220 -0.20 -9.27 -17.80
N GLU A 221 0.22 -9.20 -19.05
CA GLU A 221 -0.68 -9.28 -20.19
C GLU A 221 -1.32 -10.67 -20.15
N LEU A 222 -2.63 -10.74 -19.85
CA LEU A 222 -3.40 -11.97 -19.95
C LEU A 222 -3.32 -12.41 -21.41
N SER A 223 -2.41 -13.35 -21.70
CA SER A 223 -2.06 -13.72 -23.06
C SER A 223 -3.31 -14.23 -23.78
N ILE A 224 -3.34 -14.07 -25.11
CA ILE A 224 -4.41 -14.66 -25.95
C ILE A 224 -4.53 -16.15 -25.66
N GLU A 225 -3.39 -16.82 -25.43
CA GLU A 225 -3.29 -18.21 -25.01
C GLU A 225 -4.01 -18.48 -23.68
N GLY A 226 -3.82 -17.65 -22.65
CA GLY A 226 -4.54 -17.79 -21.38
C GLY A 226 -6.06 -17.70 -21.55
N ARG A 227 -6.53 -16.74 -22.36
CA ARG A 227 -7.96 -16.61 -22.69
C ARG A 227 -8.50 -17.81 -23.47
N LEU A 228 -7.70 -18.40 -24.35
CA LEU A 228 -8.09 -19.53 -25.18
C LEU A 228 -8.19 -20.81 -24.33
N THR A 229 -7.23 -21.02 -23.43
CA THR A 229 -7.26 -22.12 -22.44
C THR A 229 -8.47 -22.02 -21.51
N ASP A 230 -8.81 -20.83 -21.03
CA ASP A 230 -10.01 -20.63 -20.20
C ASP A 230 -11.31 -20.93 -20.97
N LEU A 231 -11.39 -20.53 -22.24
CA LEU A 231 -12.52 -20.83 -23.11
C LEU A 231 -12.64 -22.33 -23.39
N GLU A 232 -11.52 -23.01 -23.65
CA GLU A 232 -11.48 -24.46 -23.84
C GLU A 232 -11.97 -25.18 -22.57
N ARG A 233 -11.51 -24.75 -21.40
CA ARG A 233 -11.94 -25.30 -20.11
C ARG A 233 -13.45 -25.13 -19.91
N LEU A 234 -13.99 -23.94 -20.14
CA LEU A 234 -15.43 -23.69 -20.02
C LEU A 234 -16.26 -24.50 -21.02
N ASN A 235 -15.78 -24.64 -22.25
CA ASN A 235 -16.47 -25.43 -23.26
C ASN A 235 -16.50 -26.92 -22.89
N ALA A 236 -15.39 -27.46 -22.37
CA ALA A 236 -15.32 -28.83 -21.87
C ALA A 236 -16.33 -29.08 -20.73
N ILE A 237 -16.42 -28.16 -19.77
CA ILE A 237 -17.39 -28.23 -18.66
C ILE A 237 -18.84 -28.22 -19.20
N ASN A 238 -19.14 -27.32 -20.14
CA ASN A 238 -20.48 -27.24 -20.72
C ASN A 238 -20.87 -28.50 -21.50
N MET A 239 -19.92 -29.09 -22.23
CA MET A 239 -20.15 -30.36 -22.93
C MET A 239 -20.40 -31.52 -21.96
N ALA A 240 -19.68 -31.60 -20.84
CA ALA A 240 -19.93 -32.59 -19.80
C ALA A 240 -21.35 -32.45 -19.22
N LYS A 241 -21.74 -31.22 -18.84
CA LYS A 241 -23.09 -30.93 -18.33
C LYS A 241 -24.20 -31.30 -19.34
N LEU A 242 -24.00 -31.02 -20.63
CA LEU A 242 -24.94 -31.40 -21.69
C LEU A 242 -25.04 -32.92 -21.86
N ASN A 243 -23.91 -33.63 -21.82
CA ASN A 243 -23.90 -35.09 -21.89
C ASN A 243 -24.65 -35.71 -20.70
N PHE A 244 -24.46 -35.18 -19.49
CA PHE A 244 -25.20 -35.61 -18.31
C PHE A 244 -26.71 -35.41 -18.49
N LYS A 245 -27.15 -34.20 -18.87
CA LYS A 245 -28.57 -33.89 -19.16
C LYS A 245 -29.16 -34.88 -20.19
N SER A 246 -28.42 -35.15 -21.27
CA SER A 246 -28.85 -36.10 -22.30
C SER A 246 -28.97 -37.54 -21.77
N ASN A 247 -28.01 -38.01 -20.98
CA ASN A 247 -28.03 -39.36 -20.42
C ASN A 247 -29.16 -39.56 -19.41
N ALA A 248 -29.42 -38.56 -18.57
CA ALA A 248 -30.55 -38.58 -17.63
C ALA A 248 -31.88 -38.69 -18.38
N LEU A 249 -32.09 -37.89 -19.42
CA LEU A 249 -33.31 -37.94 -20.25
C LEU A 249 -33.50 -39.30 -20.94
N LEU A 250 -32.42 -39.89 -21.50
CA LEU A 250 -32.49 -41.22 -22.10
C LEU A 250 -32.88 -42.30 -21.07
N LYS A 251 -32.39 -42.20 -19.83
CA LYS A 251 -32.82 -43.10 -18.74
C LYS A 251 -34.29 -42.89 -18.39
N SER A 252 -34.76 -41.63 -18.34
CA SER A 252 -36.18 -41.32 -18.13
C SER A 252 -37.09 -42.04 -19.12
N GLU A 253 -36.75 -41.94 -20.41
CA GLU A 253 -37.51 -42.57 -21.49
C GLU A 253 -37.47 -44.10 -21.39
N LYS A 254 -36.29 -44.67 -21.12
CA LYS A 254 -36.10 -46.12 -20.96
C LYS A 254 -36.95 -46.70 -19.83
N TYR A 255 -37.06 -46.00 -18.71
CA TYR A 255 -37.77 -46.46 -17.52
C TYR A 255 -39.20 -45.91 -17.38
N LYS A 256 -39.66 -45.10 -18.34
CA LYS A 256 -41.00 -44.48 -18.36
C LYS A 256 -41.32 -43.73 -17.05
N LEU A 257 -40.37 -42.93 -16.59
CA LEU A 257 -40.52 -42.14 -15.38
C LEU A 257 -41.59 -41.05 -15.59
N TYR A 258 -42.39 -40.76 -14.56
CA TYR A 258 -43.47 -39.78 -14.65
C TYR A 258 -42.95 -38.35 -14.71
N ASP A 259 -41.92 -38.06 -13.92
CA ASP A 259 -41.33 -36.74 -13.81
C ASP A 259 -39.86 -36.85 -13.37
N MET A 260 -39.10 -35.78 -13.61
CA MET A 260 -37.66 -35.73 -13.42
C MET A 260 -37.18 -34.32 -13.11
N VAL A 261 -36.28 -34.22 -12.14
CA VAL A 261 -35.47 -33.04 -11.88
C VAL A 261 -34.05 -33.30 -12.35
N ILE A 262 -33.50 -32.37 -13.12
CA ILE A 262 -32.08 -32.35 -13.51
C ILE A 262 -31.50 -31.00 -13.10
N ASP A 263 -30.49 -31.03 -12.25
CA ASP A 263 -29.78 -29.84 -11.82
C ASP A 263 -28.28 -29.98 -12.15
N THR A 264 -27.76 -29.02 -12.91
CA THR A 264 -26.34 -28.89 -13.23
C THR A 264 -25.69 -27.70 -12.51
N PHE A 265 -26.34 -27.21 -11.45
CA PHE A 265 -25.89 -26.20 -10.50
C PHE A 265 -25.43 -24.91 -11.18
N GLU A 266 -26.11 -24.52 -12.26
CA GLU A 266 -25.96 -23.19 -12.87
C GLU A 266 -26.29 -22.09 -11.85
N GLU A 267 -27.20 -22.40 -10.92
CA GLU A 267 -27.54 -21.59 -9.75
C GLU A 267 -27.60 -22.47 -8.48
N ASP A 268 -27.46 -21.85 -7.31
CA ASP A 268 -27.47 -22.49 -5.97
C ASP A 268 -28.85 -22.38 -5.30
N SER A 269 -29.92 -22.39 -6.10
CA SER A 269 -31.28 -22.20 -5.61
C SER A 269 -31.93 -23.48 -5.10
N LEU A 270 -31.53 -24.64 -5.62
CA LEU A 270 -32.18 -25.93 -5.38
C LEU A 270 -31.53 -26.75 -4.25
N ILE A 271 -30.41 -26.27 -3.70
CA ILE A 271 -29.65 -26.93 -2.64
C ILE A 271 -29.64 -26.07 -1.36
N LEU A 272 -29.96 -26.71 -0.25
CA LEU A 272 -29.86 -26.24 1.13
C LEU A 272 -28.61 -26.86 1.77
N ILE A 273 -27.92 -26.13 2.62
CA ILE A 273 -26.84 -26.70 3.46
C ILE A 273 -27.42 -26.91 4.85
N ASN A 274 -27.23 -28.10 5.41
CA ASN A 274 -27.71 -28.40 6.73
C ASN A 274 -26.83 -27.66 7.76
N ASN A 275 -27.36 -26.57 8.34
CA ASN A 275 -26.65 -25.62 9.21
C ASN A 275 -26.13 -26.21 10.55
N ASN A 276 -26.23 -27.53 10.75
CA ASN A 276 -25.73 -28.20 11.94
C ASN A 276 -24.23 -28.47 11.89
N ASP A 277 -23.62 -28.45 10.69
CA ASP A 277 -22.17 -28.42 10.52
C ASP A 277 -21.71 -27.00 10.21
N SER A 278 -20.65 -26.55 10.88
CA SER A 278 -20.09 -25.21 10.87
C SER A 278 -19.50 -24.73 9.52
N GLY A 279 -19.93 -25.31 8.39
CA GLY A 279 -19.54 -24.94 7.04
C GLY A 279 -20.44 -23.84 6.47
N ASN A 280 -19.86 -22.73 6.07
CA ASN A 280 -20.59 -21.60 5.49
C ASN A 280 -21.02 -21.98 4.04
N LYS A 281 -22.30 -21.86 3.67
CA LYS A 281 -22.80 -22.21 2.31
C LYS A 281 -22.01 -21.59 1.15
N ALA A 282 -21.49 -20.39 1.36
CA ALA A 282 -20.65 -19.69 0.40
C ALA A 282 -19.26 -20.32 0.15
N SER A 283 -18.78 -21.23 1.03
CA SER A 283 -17.44 -21.83 0.88
C SER A 283 -17.41 -23.06 -0.01
N LEU A 284 -18.54 -23.75 -0.20
CA LEU A 284 -18.61 -25.00 -0.97
C LEU A 284 -19.04 -24.76 -2.43
N TYR A 285 -19.81 -23.72 -2.71
CA TYR A 285 -20.30 -23.46 -4.06
C TYR A 285 -19.31 -22.62 -4.89
N ASP A 286 -18.74 -23.21 -5.95
CA ASP A 286 -17.95 -22.49 -6.92
C ASP A 286 -18.84 -21.88 -8.01
N LYS A 287 -19.21 -20.61 -7.82
CA LYS A 287 -20.02 -19.84 -8.77
C LYS A 287 -19.41 -19.74 -10.17
N ASN A 288 -18.08 -19.79 -10.30
CA ASN A 288 -17.43 -19.65 -11.61
C ASN A 288 -17.60 -20.91 -12.47
N GLN A 289 -17.79 -22.06 -11.84
CA GLN A 289 -17.91 -23.35 -12.50
C GLN A 289 -19.31 -23.98 -12.35
N GLY A 290 -20.14 -23.41 -11.47
CA GLY A 290 -21.48 -23.92 -11.14
C GLY A 290 -21.40 -25.36 -10.66
N ARG A 291 -20.68 -25.59 -9.55
CA ARG A 291 -20.48 -26.91 -8.92
C ARG A 291 -20.19 -26.76 -7.44
N TYR A 292 -20.33 -27.84 -6.67
CA TYR A 292 -19.94 -27.89 -5.26
C TYR A 292 -18.59 -28.60 -5.10
N ILE A 293 -17.72 -28.05 -4.25
CA ILE A 293 -16.38 -28.57 -3.97
C ILE A 293 -16.15 -28.51 -2.46
N GLY A 294 -15.63 -29.60 -1.89
CA GLY A 294 -15.20 -29.64 -0.50
C GLY A 294 -15.93 -30.69 0.32
N GLU A 295 -15.78 -30.60 1.64
CA GLU A 295 -16.39 -31.50 2.61
C GLU A 295 -17.64 -30.85 3.21
N GLY A 296 -18.75 -31.60 3.28
CA GLY A 296 -19.99 -31.13 3.90
C GLY A 296 -21.23 -31.79 3.35
N THR A 297 -22.37 -31.50 3.99
CA THR A 297 -23.67 -32.09 3.65
C THR A 297 -24.56 -31.09 2.91
N LEU A 298 -25.06 -31.51 1.75
CA LEU A 298 -26.00 -30.78 0.90
C LEU A 298 -27.36 -31.49 0.95
N GLU A 299 -28.45 -30.73 0.92
CA GLU A 299 -29.82 -31.26 0.85
C GLU A 299 -30.60 -30.55 -0.25
N THR A 300 -31.41 -31.26 -1.04
CA THR A 300 -32.29 -30.59 -2.01
C THR A 300 -33.46 -29.91 -1.29
N VAL A 301 -34.08 -28.94 -1.97
CA VAL A 301 -35.44 -28.50 -1.63
C VAL A 301 -36.41 -29.70 -1.68
N SER A 302 -37.50 -29.60 -0.93
CA SER A 302 -38.52 -30.65 -0.91
C SER A 302 -39.36 -30.60 -2.19
N GLU A 303 -39.54 -31.75 -2.83
CA GLU A 303 -40.41 -31.93 -3.99
C GLU A 303 -41.59 -32.85 -3.64
N GLU A 304 -42.78 -32.56 -4.16
CA GLU A 304 -43.96 -33.41 -3.96
C GLU A 304 -44.04 -34.46 -5.07
N VAL A 305 -43.90 -35.75 -4.72
CA VAL A 305 -44.00 -36.84 -5.68
C VAL A 305 -45.43 -37.38 -5.77
N SER A 306 -45.80 -37.87 -6.94
CA SER A 306 -47.14 -38.44 -7.18
C SER A 306 -47.48 -39.55 -6.17
N SER A 307 -48.71 -39.58 -5.67
CA SER A 307 -49.16 -40.55 -4.65
C SER A 307 -48.96 -42.02 -5.06
N TYR A 308 -49.01 -42.30 -6.36
CA TYR A 308 -48.83 -43.61 -6.98
C TYR A 308 -47.37 -43.96 -7.31
N CYS A 309 -46.41 -43.09 -6.96
CA CYS A 309 -44.97 -43.37 -7.08
C CYS A 309 -44.60 -44.61 -6.26
N LYS A 310 -43.91 -45.55 -6.91
CA LYS A 310 -43.40 -46.78 -6.31
C LYS A 310 -41.89 -46.91 -6.44
N SER A 311 -41.27 -46.18 -7.37
CA SER A 311 -39.83 -46.21 -7.49
C SER A 311 -39.23 -44.86 -7.78
N ILE A 312 -38.02 -44.63 -7.27
CA ILE A 312 -37.21 -43.46 -7.59
C ILE A 312 -35.87 -43.92 -8.17
N ILE A 313 -35.25 -43.07 -8.98
CA ILE A 313 -33.87 -43.20 -9.42
C ILE A 313 -33.16 -41.89 -9.13
N ILE A 314 -31.94 -41.98 -8.61
CA ILE A 314 -31.06 -40.85 -8.36
C ILE A 314 -29.80 -41.11 -9.18
N ASP A 315 -29.30 -40.11 -9.88
CA ASP A 315 -28.07 -40.20 -10.65
C ASP A 315 -27.29 -38.90 -10.48
N SER A 316 -25.97 -38.97 -10.51
CA SER A 316 -25.12 -37.83 -10.18
C SER A 316 -23.77 -37.95 -10.83
N GLU A 317 -23.20 -36.80 -11.18
CA GLU A 317 -21.78 -36.69 -11.50
C GLU A 317 -21.07 -36.17 -10.25
N CYS A 318 -20.65 -37.10 -9.39
CA CYS A 318 -19.84 -36.78 -8.21
C CYS A 318 -18.70 -37.79 -7.99
N GLU A 319 -17.54 -37.28 -7.59
CA GLU A 319 -16.45 -38.06 -7.00
C GLU A 319 -16.42 -37.85 -5.48
N GLY A 320 -16.49 -38.94 -4.69
CA GLY A 320 -16.40 -38.90 -3.23
C GLY A 320 -17.66 -38.37 -2.52
N CYS A 321 -18.86 -38.69 -3.04
CA CYS A 321 -20.14 -38.41 -2.39
C CYS A 321 -20.85 -39.69 -1.95
N GLU A 322 -21.60 -39.61 -0.85
CA GLU A 322 -22.65 -40.56 -0.49
C GLU A 322 -24.03 -39.91 -0.64
N PHE A 323 -25.04 -40.72 -1.00
CA PHE A 323 -26.39 -40.22 -1.28
C PHE A 323 -27.40 -40.89 -0.36
N GLN A 324 -28.35 -40.09 0.10
CA GLN A 324 -29.50 -40.53 0.88
C GLN A 324 -30.76 -39.86 0.34
N TYR A 325 -31.92 -40.49 0.55
CA TYR A 325 -33.22 -39.96 0.20
C TYR A 325 -34.17 -40.02 1.39
N SER A 326 -35.16 -39.14 1.36
CA SER A 326 -36.26 -39.07 2.33
C SER A 326 -37.55 -38.78 1.57
N LEU A 327 -38.67 -39.41 1.96
CA LEU A 327 -40.01 -39.06 1.46
C LEU A 327 -40.89 -38.37 2.51
N ASP A 328 -40.34 -38.08 3.68
CA ASP A 328 -41.00 -37.44 4.82
C ASP A 328 -40.34 -36.08 5.17
N ASN A 329 -39.89 -35.36 4.14
CA ASN A 329 -39.30 -34.02 4.26
C ASN A 329 -38.01 -33.94 5.10
N GLY A 330 -37.26 -35.05 5.16
CA GLY A 330 -35.97 -35.14 5.83
C GLY A 330 -36.04 -35.61 7.28
N ILE A 331 -37.16 -36.22 7.72
CA ILE A 331 -37.30 -36.80 9.06
C ILE A 331 -36.54 -38.14 9.12
N ASN A 332 -36.78 -39.03 8.17
CA ASN A 332 -36.06 -40.30 8.02
C ASN A 332 -35.28 -40.34 6.71
N TRP A 333 -34.04 -40.84 6.76
CA TRP A 333 -33.14 -40.94 5.63
C TRP A 333 -32.80 -42.40 5.34
N SER A 334 -32.81 -42.77 4.05
CA SER A 334 -32.40 -44.08 3.56
C SER A 334 -31.28 -43.92 2.53
N VAL A 335 -30.35 -44.86 2.50
CA VAL A 335 -29.21 -44.83 1.56
C VAL A 335 -29.72 -44.98 0.13
N ALA A 336 -29.18 -44.17 -0.78
CA ALA A 336 -29.39 -44.25 -2.22
C ALA A 336 -28.07 -44.59 -2.91
N LEU A 337 -28.11 -45.55 -3.83
CA LEU A 337 -27.00 -45.83 -4.73
C LEU A 337 -27.29 -45.17 -6.09
N PRO A 338 -26.46 -44.23 -6.56
CA PRO A 338 -26.67 -43.59 -7.86
C PRO A 338 -26.76 -44.60 -9.00
N GLY A 339 -27.75 -44.41 -9.87
CA GLY A 339 -28.03 -45.26 -11.03
C GLY A 339 -28.91 -46.48 -10.76
N GLU A 340 -29.25 -46.78 -9.50
CA GLU A 340 -30.15 -47.88 -9.15
C GLU A 340 -31.61 -47.44 -9.01
N ILE A 341 -32.53 -48.35 -9.32
CA ILE A 341 -33.97 -48.16 -9.09
C ILE A 341 -34.26 -48.54 -7.65
N ILE A 342 -34.77 -47.58 -6.88
CA ILE A 342 -35.08 -47.73 -5.46
C ILE A 342 -36.59 -47.91 -5.31
N ASP A 343 -37.02 -48.97 -4.62
CA ASP A 343 -38.43 -49.20 -4.28
C ASP A 343 -38.83 -48.34 -3.07
N VAL A 344 -39.85 -47.51 -3.26
CA VAL A 344 -40.41 -46.61 -2.24
C VAL A 344 -41.87 -46.90 -1.93
N SER A 345 -42.41 -48.02 -2.42
CA SER A 345 -43.82 -48.39 -2.26
C SER A 345 -44.28 -48.50 -0.80
N ALA A 346 -43.36 -48.78 0.14
CA ALA A 346 -43.64 -48.90 1.56
C ALA A 346 -43.73 -47.54 2.30
N TRP A 347 -43.29 -46.45 1.70
CA TRP A 347 -43.37 -45.13 2.32
C TRP A 347 -44.80 -44.58 2.26
N SER A 348 -45.27 -43.96 3.33
CA SER A 348 -46.57 -43.29 3.38
C SER A 348 -46.52 -41.86 2.83
N ASP A 349 -45.44 -41.14 3.16
CA ASP A 349 -45.25 -39.74 2.78
C ASP A 349 -44.69 -39.60 1.36
N ARG A 350 -44.82 -38.41 0.79
CA ARG A 350 -44.53 -38.11 -0.62
C ARG A 350 -43.75 -36.81 -0.81
N GLN A 351 -43.01 -36.38 0.21
CA GLN A 351 -42.15 -35.20 0.17
C GLN A 351 -40.69 -35.64 0.00
N LEU A 352 -40.26 -35.71 -1.26
CA LEU A 352 -38.93 -36.15 -1.64
C LEU A 352 -37.87 -35.09 -1.32
N LYS A 353 -36.82 -35.52 -0.63
CA LYS A 353 -35.55 -34.81 -0.49
C LYS A 353 -34.38 -35.76 -0.74
N ILE A 354 -33.29 -35.20 -1.24
CA ILE A 354 -32.03 -35.91 -1.42
C ILE A 354 -30.98 -35.22 -0.56
N LYS A 355 -30.24 -36.01 0.20
CA LYS A 355 -29.07 -35.58 0.95
C LYS A 355 -27.82 -36.15 0.29
N ILE A 356 -26.79 -35.32 0.22
CA ILE A 356 -25.52 -35.60 -0.43
C ILE A 356 -24.43 -35.27 0.58
N ASP A 357 -23.73 -36.28 1.04
CA ASP A 357 -22.60 -36.14 1.94
C ASP A 357 -21.31 -36.14 1.12
N MET A 358 -20.66 -34.98 1.01
CA MET A 358 -19.36 -34.83 0.34
C MET A 358 -18.26 -35.19 1.35
N LEU A 359 -17.64 -36.36 1.18
CA LEU A 359 -16.84 -37.02 2.20
C LEU A 359 -15.42 -36.47 2.38
N THR A 360 -14.92 -35.69 1.41
CA THR A 360 -13.52 -35.24 1.41
C THR A 360 -13.41 -33.79 0.94
N PRO A 361 -12.36 -33.04 1.33
CA PRO A 361 -12.10 -31.70 0.78
C PRO A 361 -11.89 -31.66 -0.74
N SER A 362 -11.63 -32.82 -1.36
CA SER A 362 -11.50 -32.99 -2.81
C SER A 362 -12.79 -33.46 -3.48
N SER A 363 -13.88 -33.69 -2.74
CA SER A 363 -15.14 -34.14 -3.31
C SER A 363 -15.72 -33.06 -4.22
N VAL A 364 -16.22 -33.46 -5.38
CA VAL A 364 -16.75 -32.55 -6.39
C VAL A 364 -18.08 -33.08 -6.90
N LEU A 365 -19.13 -32.28 -6.75
CA LEU A 365 -20.46 -32.54 -7.29
C LEU A 365 -20.75 -31.56 -8.43
N THR A 366 -20.85 -32.05 -9.66
CA THR A 366 -21.06 -31.24 -10.88
C THR A 366 -22.48 -31.31 -11.44
N ALA A 367 -23.21 -32.40 -11.19
CA ALA A 367 -24.60 -32.55 -11.59
C ALA A 367 -25.35 -33.57 -10.72
N LEU A 368 -26.66 -33.37 -10.58
CA LEU A 368 -27.59 -34.27 -9.92
C LEU A 368 -28.85 -34.40 -10.78
N SER A 369 -29.39 -35.61 -10.87
CA SER A 369 -30.72 -35.84 -11.42
C SER A 369 -31.45 -36.88 -10.57
N TYR A 370 -32.76 -36.70 -10.47
CA TYR A 370 -33.62 -37.65 -9.79
C TYR A 370 -35.00 -37.65 -10.40
N ALA A 371 -35.61 -38.83 -10.43
CA ALA A 371 -36.86 -39.04 -11.14
C ALA A 371 -37.65 -40.20 -10.50
N TRP A 372 -38.95 -40.26 -10.79
CA TRP A 372 -39.86 -41.19 -10.11
C TRP A 372 -40.90 -41.81 -11.04
N ALA A 373 -41.38 -43.01 -10.69
CA ALA A 373 -42.31 -43.85 -11.46
C ALA A 373 -43.24 -44.72 -10.58
#